data_AF-A2ZI94-F1
#
_entry.id   AF-A2ZI94-F1
#
_cell.length_a   1.000
_cell.length_b   1.000
_cell.length_c   1.000
_cell.angle_alpha   90.00
_cell.angle_beta   90.00
_cell.angle_gamma   90.00
#
_symmetry.space_group_name_H-M   'P 1'
#
loop_
_entity.id
_entity.type
_entity.pdbx_description
1 polymer ?
#
loop_
_entity_poly.entity_id
_entity_poly.type
_entity_poly.pdbx_seq_one_letter_code
_entity_poly.pdbx_strand_id
1 'polypeptide(L)'
;MGNAQASASSTSSPRFSMASRAFSRQELDDLRALFVSLAAQSQTGGRAISRPVFLEYFGIRGALGDRLFQLVARESGGGEGVTFEDLIVSKATYERGTRDEVDEFIYQLCDVTGDEVLERSDLETILASIRETIFSENKEAGEGSNKRTFEAFINSAVFSKDAEGVARKSMSLSDFRSWCILIPSLRKFLGSLLMPPDSGRPGFQVPALHYLENISPDLLLLNKEYAWHIGGGFSQQEVQEWRLLYHSSLHGQSFNTFLGNVTNGDAQTVIIVKDTEGFVFGGYASHPWERHSDFYGDMKTFLFKLYPEASIFRPTGGNRNLQWCAVNFSSDSIPNGIGFGGQPHHFGFFLSANFDQGHSFTCTTFTSPALSKTNRFRPEVIECWGIQTKGALDEKAELVKGTVLERFKEDRNMLKLVGLANASD
;
A
#
# COMPACT_ATOMS: atom_id res chain seq x y z
N MET A 1 15.90 21.40 -64.33
CA MET A 1 16.30 20.35 -63.36
C MET A 1 17.05 21.03 -62.23
N GLY A 2 16.60 20.82 -61.00
CA GLY A 2 17.20 21.43 -59.81
C GLY A 2 16.29 21.17 -58.62
N ASN A 3 16.24 19.92 -58.18
CA ASN A 3 15.51 19.49 -56.98
C ASN A 3 16.12 20.17 -55.75
N ALA A 4 15.37 21.08 -55.13
CA ALA A 4 15.60 21.45 -53.75
C ALA A 4 14.88 20.41 -52.86
N GLN A 5 15.60 19.35 -52.49
CA GLN A 5 15.20 18.53 -51.35
C GLN A 5 15.45 19.36 -50.08
N ALA A 6 14.36 19.90 -49.52
CA ALA A 6 14.36 20.40 -48.16
C ALA A 6 14.58 19.21 -47.21
N SER A 7 15.82 19.05 -46.75
CA SER A 7 16.15 18.20 -45.61
C SER A 7 15.58 18.84 -44.34
N ALA A 8 14.40 18.41 -43.91
CA ALA A 8 13.88 18.73 -42.57
C ALA A 8 14.69 17.95 -41.53
N SER A 9 15.86 18.47 -41.16
CA SER A 9 16.54 18.06 -39.94
C SER A 9 15.82 18.71 -38.77
N SER A 10 14.88 18.00 -38.15
CA SER A 10 14.29 18.41 -36.88
C SER A 10 15.37 18.33 -35.80
N THR A 11 15.97 19.46 -35.47
CA THR A 11 16.89 19.58 -34.34
C THR A 11 16.09 19.27 -33.08
N SER A 12 16.34 18.12 -32.47
CA SER A 12 15.70 17.73 -31.21
C SER A 12 15.99 18.77 -30.12
N SER A 13 15.02 19.09 -29.27
CA SER A 13 15.26 20.10 -28.24
C SER A 13 16.41 19.68 -27.29
N PRO A 14 17.09 20.65 -26.65
CA PRO A 14 18.09 20.35 -25.63
C PRO A 14 17.52 19.50 -24.49
N ARG A 15 16.24 19.74 -24.12
CA ARG A 15 15.56 19.04 -23.04
C ARG A 15 15.33 17.56 -23.40
N PHE A 16 14.85 17.28 -24.61
CA PHE A 16 14.73 15.92 -25.13
C PHE A 16 16.07 15.20 -25.18
N SER A 17 17.11 15.89 -25.64
CA SER A 17 18.46 15.33 -25.76
C SER A 17 19.05 14.96 -24.41
N MET A 18 18.73 15.71 -23.35
CA MET A 18 19.09 15.39 -21.97
C MET A 18 18.24 14.24 -21.42
N ALA A 19 16.91 14.31 -21.56
CA ALA A 19 15.97 13.30 -21.07
C ALA A 19 16.25 11.92 -21.67
N SER A 20 16.58 11.85 -22.97
CA SER A 20 16.91 10.61 -23.66
C SER A 20 18.11 9.87 -23.06
N ARG A 21 19.02 10.58 -22.37
CA ARG A 21 20.18 9.96 -21.71
C ARG A 21 19.82 9.16 -20.46
N ALA A 22 18.60 9.34 -19.93
CA ALA A 22 18.09 8.56 -18.81
C ALA A 22 17.68 7.14 -19.22
N PHE A 23 17.66 6.83 -20.52
CA PHE A 23 17.24 5.55 -21.07
C PHE A 23 18.36 4.90 -21.88
N SER A 24 18.42 3.58 -21.83
CA SER A 24 19.21 2.79 -22.76
C SER A 24 18.65 2.90 -24.18
N ARG A 25 19.47 2.53 -25.17
CA ARG A 25 19.03 2.51 -26.57
C ARG A 25 17.84 1.58 -26.79
N GLN A 26 17.86 0.40 -26.17
CA GLN A 26 16.76 -0.57 -26.27
C GLN A 26 15.46 -0.01 -25.69
N GLU A 27 15.52 0.61 -24.51
CA GLU A 27 14.34 1.25 -23.91
C GLU A 27 13.77 2.37 -24.78
N LEU A 28 14.63 3.19 -25.41
CA LEU A 28 14.17 4.22 -26.34
C LEU A 28 13.52 3.64 -27.60
N ASP A 29 14.07 2.54 -28.13
CA ASP A 29 13.51 1.85 -29.29
C ASP A 29 12.14 1.22 -28.94
N ASP A 30 12.01 0.62 -27.76
CA ASP A 30 10.76 0.05 -27.25
C ASP A 30 9.70 1.14 -27.01
N LEU A 31 10.09 2.26 -26.38
CA LEU A 31 9.21 3.42 -26.16
C LEU A 31 8.77 4.05 -27.49
N ARG A 32 9.65 4.07 -28.50
CA ARG A 32 9.32 4.55 -29.84
C ARG A 32 8.32 3.62 -30.54
N ALA A 33 8.52 2.30 -30.43
CA ALA A 33 7.58 1.32 -30.96
C ALA A 33 6.19 1.46 -30.31
N LEU A 34 6.15 1.61 -28.98
CA LEU A 34 4.93 1.89 -28.23
C LEU A 34 4.26 3.18 -28.71
N PHE A 35 5.03 4.28 -28.81
CA PHE A 35 4.52 5.56 -29.27
C PHE A 35 3.89 5.46 -30.66
N VAL A 36 4.58 4.85 -31.62
CA VAL A 36 4.07 4.68 -32.99
C VAL A 36 2.76 3.87 -33.00
N SER A 37 2.67 2.82 -32.18
CA SER A 37 1.46 2.02 -32.04
C SER A 37 0.28 2.83 -31.50
N LEU A 38 0.48 3.62 -30.44
CA LEU A 38 -0.57 4.46 -29.84
C LEU A 38 -0.93 5.66 -30.74
N ALA A 39 0.05 6.26 -31.41
CA ALA A 39 -0.19 7.35 -32.34
C ALA A 39 -0.93 6.88 -33.60
N ALA A 40 -0.74 5.62 -34.03
CA ALA A 40 -1.51 5.03 -35.13
C ALA A 40 -2.99 4.79 -34.78
N GLN A 41 -3.28 4.51 -33.50
CA GLN A 41 -4.66 4.46 -32.98
C GLN A 41 -5.27 5.86 -32.83
N SER A 42 -4.45 6.90 -32.88
CA SER A 42 -4.87 8.29 -32.79
C SER A 42 -5.19 8.86 -34.17
N GLN A 43 -6.24 9.67 -34.28
CA GLN A 43 -6.61 10.36 -35.52
C GLN A 43 -5.69 11.57 -35.83
N THR A 44 -4.41 11.47 -35.50
CA THR A 44 -3.39 12.55 -35.57
C THR A 44 -2.41 12.36 -36.73
N GLY A 45 -2.61 11.33 -37.56
CA GLY A 45 -1.68 10.96 -38.63
C GLY A 45 -0.33 10.46 -38.10
N GLY A 46 -0.32 9.82 -36.92
CA GLY A 46 0.88 9.22 -36.31
C GLY A 46 1.84 10.21 -35.65
N ARG A 47 1.47 11.49 -35.54
CA ARG A 47 2.32 12.55 -34.98
C ARG A 47 2.26 12.68 -33.46
N ALA A 48 1.13 12.31 -32.87
CA ALA A 48 0.88 12.46 -31.44
C ALA A 48 -0.13 11.42 -30.92
N ILE A 49 -0.07 11.11 -29.64
CA ILE A 49 -1.04 10.29 -28.94
C ILE A 49 -2.19 11.20 -28.48
N SER A 50 -3.39 10.92 -28.97
CA SER A 50 -4.60 11.65 -28.58
C SER A 50 -5.02 11.33 -27.15
N ARG A 51 -5.73 12.27 -26.51
CA ARG A 51 -6.24 12.10 -25.13
C ARG A 51 -6.97 10.77 -24.90
N PRO A 52 -7.95 10.35 -25.72
CA PRO A 52 -8.66 9.09 -25.48
C PRO A 52 -7.73 7.88 -25.46
N VAL A 53 -6.83 7.79 -26.44
CA VAL A 53 -5.87 6.67 -26.54
C VAL A 53 -4.88 6.67 -25.37
N PHE A 54 -4.42 7.85 -24.94
CA PHE A 54 -3.55 7.98 -23.78
C PHE A 54 -4.22 7.47 -22.49
N LEU A 55 -5.44 7.93 -22.22
CA LEU A 55 -6.19 7.54 -21.02
C LEU A 55 -6.53 6.05 -21.02
N GLU A 56 -6.91 5.51 -22.18
CA GLU A 56 -7.23 4.10 -22.34
C GLU A 56 -5.99 3.21 -22.12
N TYR A 57 -4.85 3.56 -22.72
CA TYR A 57 -3.61 2.80 -22.54
C TYR A 57 -3.13 2.78 -21.09
N PHE A 58 -3.09 3.94 -20.42
CA PHE A 58 -2.64 4.00 -19.03
C PHE A 58 -3.72 3.53 -18.04
N GLY A 59 -4.96 3.35 -18.47
CA GLY A 59 -6.07 2.86 -17.65
C GLY A 59 -6.45 3.81 -16.51
N ILE A 60 -6.25 5.11 -16.66
CA ILE A 60 -6.53 6.12 -15.63
C ILE A 60 -7.82 6.85 -15.97
N ARG A 61 -8.74 6.91 -15.01
CA ARG A 61 -10.05 7.54 -15.19
C ARG A 61 -10.15 8.85 -14.40
N GLY A 62 -11.21 9.60 -14.67
CA GLY A 62 -11.52 10.86 -13.99
C GLY A 62 -10.55 12.00 -14.32
N ALA A 63 -10.68 13.09 -13.57
CA ALA A 63 -9.92 14.32 -13.79
C ALA A 63 -8.41 14.16 -13.58
N LEU A 64 -7.98 13.18 -12.78
CA LEU A 64 -6.56 12.89 -12.61
C LEU A 64 -5.90 12.44 -13.93
N GLY A 65 -6.59 11.62 -14.72
CA GLY A 65 -6.10 11.21 -16.03
C GLY A 65 -5.96 12.41 -16.98
N ASP A 66 -6.92 13.33 -16.94
CA ASP A 66 -6.90 14.56 -17.74
C ASP A 66 -5.74 15.46 -17.37
N ARG A 67 -5.51 15.63 -16.07
CA ARG A 67 -4.38 16.41 -15.57
C ARG A 67 -3.05 15.78 -15.97
N LEU A 68 -2.93 14.45 -15.89
CA LEU A 68 -1.73 13.74 -16.34
C LEU A 68 -1.47 13.96 -17.83
N PHE A 69 -2.50 13.85 -18.68
CA PHE A 69 -2.37 14.09 -20.11
C PHE A 69 -1.88 15.52 -20.40
N GLN A 70 -2.45 16.52 -19.73
CA GLN A 70 -2.04 17.93 -19.88
C GLN A 70 -0.58 18.16 -19.45
N LEU A 71 -0.15 17.58 -18.33
CA LEU A 71 1.23 17.71 -17.85
C LEU A 71 2.23 17.04 -18.78
N VAL A 72 1.87 15.88 -19.35
CA VAL A 72 2.73 15.20 -20.32
C VAL A 72 2.81 15.99 -21.61
N ALA A 73 1.71 16.50 -22.14
CA ALA A 73 1.67 17.25 -23.40
C ALA A 73 2.20 18.70 -23.32
N ARG A 74 2.86 19.07 -22.21
CA ARG A 74 3.23 20.46 -21.91
C ARG A 74 4.28 21.03 -22.86
N GLU A 75 5.28 20.25 -23.28
CA GLU A 75 6.37 20.78 -24.12
C GLU A 75 5.88 21.13 -25.53
N SER A 76 4.94 20.35 -26.08
CA SER A 76 4.30 20.64 -27.37
C SER A 76 3.13 21.63 -27.31
N GLY A 77 2.73 22.07 -26.12
CA GLY A 77 1.57 22.96 -25.92
C GLY A 77 0.21 22.25 -26.08
N GLY A 78 0.18 20.91 -26.12
CA GLY A 78 -1.04 20.10 -26.06
C GLY A 78 -1.94 20.09 -27.31
N GLY A 79 -1.53 20.75 -28.40
CA GLY A 79 -2.39 20.97 -29.57
C GLY A 79 -2.85 19.70 -30.31
N GLU A 80 -1.90 18.88 -30.79
CA GLU A 80 -2.21 17.64 -31.52
C GLU A 80 -2.23 16.40 -30.60
N GLY A 81 -1.83 16.54 -29.34
CA GLY A 81 -1.72 15.46 -28.35
C GLY A 81 -0.31 15.33 -27.77
N VAL A 82 -0.01 14.21 -27.13
CA VAL A 82 1.32 13.91 -26.57
C VAL A 82 2.26 13.47 -27.70
N THR A 83 3.33 14.22 -27.94
CA THR A 83 4.38 13.85 -28.91
C THR A 83 5.37 12.83 -28.32
N PHE A 84 6.24 12.26 -29.16
CA PHE A 84 7.28 11.36 -28.66
C PHE A 84 8.25 12.10 -27.73
N GLU A 85 8.52 13.37 -28.03
CA GLU A 85 9.38 14.22 -27.21
C GLU A 85 8.76 14.49 -25.83
N ASP A 86 7.49 14.89 -25.79
CA ASP A 86 6.71 15.04 -24.56
C ASP A 86 6.80 13.78 -23.68
N LEU A 87 6.53 12.62 -24.28
CA LEU A 87 6.53 11.34 -23.58
C LEU A 87 7.91 11.02 -22.97
N ILE A 88 9.00 11.20 -23.72
CA ILE A 88 10.35 10.92 -23.23
C ILE A 88 10.76 11.89 -22.13
N VAL A 89 10.46 13.19 -22.30
CA VAL A 89 10.78 14.20 -21.29
C VAL A 89 10.03 13.92 -19.99
N SER A 90 8.71 13.68 -20.06
CA SER A 90 7.91 13.39 -18.87
C SER A 90 8.32 12.09 -18.20
N LYS A 91 8.54 11.00 -18.95
CA LYS A 91 8.98 9.73 -18.36
C LYS A 91 10.38 9.83 -17.75
N ALA A 92 11.30 10.59 -18.34
CA ALA A 92 12.62 10.81 -17.75
C ALA A 92 12.51 11.47 -16.37
N THR A 93 11.71 12.52 -16.24
CA THR A 93 11.49 13.21 -14.95
C THR A 93 10.71 12.32 -13.98
N TYR A 94 9.63 11.68 -14.42
CA TYR A 94 8.67 10.98 -13.56
C TYR A 94 9.16 9.59 -13.10
N GLU A 95 9.91 8.87 -13.93
CA GLU A 95 10.32 7.49 -13.64
C GLU A 95 11.81 7.36 -13.30
N ARG A 96 12.64 8.29 -13.79
CA ARG A 96 14.10 8.24 -13.67
C ARG A 96 14.70 9.48 -12.99
N GLY A 97 13.86 10.47 -12.66
CA GLY A 97 14.29 11.70 -12.01
C GLY A 97 14.76 11.48 -10.58
N THR A 98 15.38 12.51 -10.02
CA THR A 98 15.63 12.57 -8.59
C THR A 98 14.32 12.52 -7.80
N ARG A 99 14.38 12.14 -6.52
CA ARG A 99 13.18 12.12 -5.66
C ARG A 99 12.46 13.47 -5.64
N ASP A 100 13.22 14.56 -5.65
CA ASP A 100 12.64 15.91 -5.63
C ASP A 100 11.89 16.22 -6.94
N GLU A 101 12.48 15.92 -8.09
CA GLU A 101 11.84 16.11 -9.40
C GLU A 101 10.55 15.27 -9.54
N VAL A 102 10.58 14.01 -9.09
CA VAL A 102 9.41 13.13 -9.11
C VAL A 102 8.32 13.64 -8.17
N ASP A 103 8.68 14.11 -6.98
CA ASP A 103 7.73 14.69 -6.02
C ASP A 103 7.09 15.97 -6.54
N GLU A 104 7.87 16.85 -7.18
CA GLU A 104 7.36 18.08 -7.79
C GLU A 104 6.40 17.78 -8.94
N PHE A 105 6.73 16.81 -9.81
CA PHE A 105 5.83 16.39 -10.88
C PHE A 105 4.51 15.87 -10.30
N ILE A 106 4.57 15.00 -9.30
CA ILE A 106 3.38 14.41 -8.68
C ILE A 106 2.56 15.47 -7.93
N TYR A 107 3.21 16.43 -7.29
CA TYR A 107 2.54 17.56 -6.65
C TYR A 107 1.78 18.41 -7.67
N GLN A 108 2.38 18.73 -8.82
CA GLN A 108 1.72 19.44 -9.94
C GLN A 108 0.57 18.63 -10.55
N LEU A 109 0.70 17.30 -10.56
CA LEU A 109 -0.34 16.37 -10.99
C LEU A 109 -1.55 16.35 -10.05
N CYS A 110 -1.32 16.55 -8.75
CA CYS A 110 -2.40 16.60 -7.77
C CYS A 110 -3.23 17.89 -7.86
N ASP A 111 -2.64 18.98 -8.35
CA ASP A 111 -3.38 20.19 -8.72
C ASP A 111 -4.18 19.92 -10.00
N VAL A 112 -5.39 19.36 -9.84
CA VAL A 112 -6.24 18.92 -10.96
C VAL A 112 -6.96 20.08 -11.66
N THR A 113 -7.15 21.21 -10.98
CA THR A 113 -7.66 22.45 -11.59
C THR A 113 -6.59 23.15 -12.44
N GLY A 114 -5.32 22.96 -12.10
CA GLY A 114 -4.18 23.58 -12.77
C GLY A 114 -4.00 25.06 -12.41
N ASP A 115 -4.51 25.50 -11.27
CA ASP A 115 -4.44 26.88 -10.79
C ASP A 115 -3.24 27.16 -9.86
N GLU A 116 -2.32 26.19 -9.75
CA GLU A 116 -1.12 26.22 -8.92
C GLU A 116 -1.39 26.20 -7.40
N VAL A 117 -2.63 25.91 -6.99
CA VAL A 117 -3.04 25.81 -5.59
C VAL A 117 -3.62 24.42 -5.30
N LEU A 118 -2.91 23.64 -4.46
CA LEU A 118 -3.40 22.32 -4.05
C LEU A 118 -4.35 22.45 -2.85
N GLU A 119 -5.66 22.40 -3.09
CA GLU A 119 -6.72 22.50 -2.08
C GLU A 119 -7.33 21.13 -1.71
N ARG A 120 -8.21 21.14 -0.70
CA ARG A 120 -8.93 19.92 -0.27
C ARG A 120 -9.78 19.34 -1.40
N SER A 121 -10.41 20.19 -2.22
CA SER A 121 -11.24 19.78 -3.37
C SER A 121 -10.45 19.01 -4.42
N ASP A 122 -9.17 19.33 -4.59
CA ASP A 122 -8.30 18.60 -5.51
C ASP A 122 -8.06 17.18 -4.98
N LEU A 123 -7.75 17.04 -3.69
CA LEU A 123 -7.59 15.73 -3.07
C LEU A 123 -8.88 14.89 -3.14
N GLU A 124 -10.05 15.52 -2.95
CA GLU A 124 -11.35 14.86 -3.14
C GLU A 124 -11.51 14.32 -4.57
N THR A 125 -11.10 15.12 -5.56
CA THR A 125 -11.15 14.75 -6.98
C THR A 125 -10.16 13.64 -7.35
N ILE A 126 -8.96 13.66 -6.76
CA ILE A 126 -7.96 12.60 -6.92
C ILE A 126 -8.49 11.28 -6.35
N LEU A 127 -9.05 11.30 -5.13
CA LEU A 127 -9.60 10.10 -4.51
C LEU A 127 -10.82 9.56 -5.26
N ALA A 128 -11.65 10.43 -5.85
CA ALA A 128 -12.71 10.00 -6.77
C ALA A 128 -12.13 9.30 -8.01
N SER A 129 -11.08 9.86 -8.61
CA SER A 129 -10.38 9.25 -9.75
C SER A 129 -9.76 7.89 -9.39
N ILE A 130 -9.19 7.75 -8.18
CA ILE A 130 -8.68 6.48 -7.64
C ILE A 130 -9.81 5.46 -7.48
N ARG A 131 -10.95 5.87 -6.92
CA ARG A 131 -12.13 5.01 -6.78
C ARG A 131 -12.60 4.46 -8.13
N GLU A 132 -12.69 5.33 -9.13
CA GLU A 132 -13.07 4.93 -10.50
C GLU A 132 -12.02 4.05 -11.18
N THR A 133 -10.74 4.27 -10.89
CA THR A 133 -9.63 3.56 -11.54
C THR A 133 -9.40 2.18 -10.92
N ILE A 134 -9.42 2.06 -9.59
CA ILE A 134 -9.04 0.84 -8.86
C ILE A 134 -10.26 0.01 -8.43
N PHE A 135 -11.36 0.66 -8.05
CA PHE A 135 -12.47 -0.01 -7.33
C PHE A 135 -13.78 -0.11 -8.12
N SER A 136 -13.78 0.26 -9.40
CA SER A 136 -15.00 0.40 -10.23
C SER A 136 -15.72 -0.90 -10.60
N GLU A 137 -15.19 -2.07 -10.23
CA GLU A 137 -15.85 -3.36 -10.48
C GLU A 137 -17.05 -3.65 -9.56
N ASN A 138 -17.25 -2.90 -8.47
CA ASN A 138 -18.31 -3.16 -7.50
C ASN A 138 -19.37 -2.04 -7.45
N LYS A 139 -20.36 -2.09 -8.33
CA LYS A 139 -21.57 -1.25 -8.23
C LYS A 139 -22.56 -1.70 -7.12
N GLU A 140 -22.28 -2.81 -6.44
CA GLU A 140 -23.25 -3.47 -5.53
C GLU A 140 -23.03 -3.23 -4.03
N ALA A 141 -21.94 -2.56 -3.61
CA ALA A 141 -21.71 -2.25 -2.18
C ALA A 141 -22.08 -0.79 -1.87
N GLY A 142 -22.89 -0.59 -0.82
CA GLY A 142 -23.56 0.67 -0.49
C GLY A 142 -22.67 1.91 -0.51
N GLU A 143 -23.05 2.91 -1.31
CA GLU A 143 -22.32 4.16 -1.56
C GLU A 143 -21.90 4.96 -0.30
N GLY A 144 -22.54 4.72 0.84
CA GLY A 144 -22.27 5.42 2.09
C GLY A 144 -21.02 4.97 2.86
N SER A 145 -20.65 3.68 2.79
CA SER A 145 -19.51 3.13 3.53
C SER A 145 -18.17 3.60 2.94
N ASN A 146 -18.05 3.52 1.61
CA ASN A 146 -16.82 3.88 0.90
C ASN A 146 -16.50 5.38 1.01
N LYS A 147 -17.53 6.25 1.10
CA LYS A 147 -17.32 7.70 1.25
C LYS A 147 -16.58 8.05 2.53
N ARG A 148 -16.93 7.41 3.65
CA ARG A 148 -16.26 7.64 4.95
C ARG A 148 -14.80 7.16 4.95
N THR A 149 -14.51 6.06 4.26
CA THR A 149 -13.14 5.56 4.14
C THR A 149 -12.23 6.55 3.39
N PHE A 150 -12.67 7.04 2.23
CA PHE A 150 -11.88 8.03 1.48
C PHE A 150 -11.78 9.38 2.22
N GLU A 151 -12.82 9.79 2.94
CA GLU A 151 -12.77 10.99 3.80
C GLU A 151 -11.65 10.87 4.86
N ALA A 152 -11.42 9.69 5.41
CA ALA A 152 -10.33 9.46 6.36
C ALA A 152 -8.93 9.65 5.76
N PHE A 153 -8.73 9.39 4.45
CA PHE A 153 -7.47 9.68 3.77
C PHE A 153 -7.23 11.19 3.64
N ILE A 154 -8.29 11.97 3.40
CA ILE A 154 -8.18 13.44 3.29
C ILE A 154 -8.00 14.07 4.67
N ASN A 155 -8.60 13.51 5.71
CA ASN A 155 -8.49 14.07 7.06
C ASN A 155 -7.06 14.02 7.64
N SER A 156 -6.20 13.14 7.13
CA SER A 156 -4.77 13.12 7.50
C SER A 156 -3.91 14.10 6.71
N ALA A 157 -4.48 14.81 5.72
CA ALA A 157 -3.79 15.83 4.94
C ALA A 157 -3.71 17.15 5.72
N VAL A 158 -2.57 17.82 5.61
CA VAL A 158 -2.33 19.14 6.22
C VAL A 158 -2.30 20.21 5.12
N PHE A 159 -3.03 21.30 5.35
CA PHE A 159 -3.06 22.48 4.49
C PHE A 159 -2.50 23.64 5.30
N SER A 160 -1.17 23.86 5.25
CA SER A 160 -0.50 24.85 6.08
C SER A 160 -0.26 26.20 5.41
N LYS A 161 -0.29 26.26 4.07
CA LYS A 161 0.04 27.44 3.28
C LYS A 161 -1.20 28.33 3.06
N ASP A 162 -1.08 29.63 3.30
CA ASP A 162 -2.13 30.58 2.92
C ASP A 162 -2.17 30.72 1.39
N ALA A 163 -3.34 30.54 0.77
CA ALA A 163 -3.52 30.82 -0.64
C ALA A 163 -3.47 32.34 -0.87
N GLU A 164 -2.67 32.80 -1.84
CA GLU A 164 -2.53 34.23 -2.10
C GLU A 164 -3.89 34.86 -2.45
N GLY A 165 -4.31 35.86 -1.67
CA GLY A 165 -5.54 36.62 -1.94
C GLY A 165 -6.85 35.98 -1.48
N VAL A 166 -6.85 34.79 -0.86
CA VAL A 166 -8.07 34.13 -0.33
C VAL A 166 -7.82 33.56 1.07
N ALA A 167 -8.81 33.62 1.97
CA ALA A 167 -8.77 32.99 3.29
C ALA A 167 -8.89 31.44 3.24
N ARG A 168 -8.33 30.80 2.20
CA ARG A 168 -8.29 29.33 2.06
C ARG A 168 -6.89 28.84 2.30
N LYS A 169 -6.79 27.70 2.97
CA LYS A 169 -5.52 27.01 3.17
C LYS A 169 -5.27 26.04 2.03
N SER A 170 -4.02 26.01 1.57
CA SER A 170 -3.50 25.12 0.54
C SER A 170 -2.42 24.21 1.12
N MET A 171 -2.18 23.09 0.45
CA MET A 171 -1.16 22.13 0.81
C MET A 171 0.17 22.59 0.21
N SER A 172 1.22 22.67 1.02
CA SER A 172 2.58 22.91 0.49
C SER A 172 3.20 21.62 -0.04
N LEU A 173 4.27 21.71 -0.83
CA LEU A 173 5.04 20.52 -1.24
C LEU A 173 5.58 19.72 -0.03
N SER A 174 5.95 20.40 1.07
CA SER A 174 6.39 19.75 2.31
C SER A 174 5.24 18.96 2.96
N ASP A 175 4.05 19.57 3.06
CA ASP A 175 2.87 18.89 3.60
C ASP A 175 2.47 17.69 2.74
N PHE A 176 2.53 17.85 1.41
CA PHE A 176 2.26 16.78 0.46
C PHE A 176 3.21 15.58 0.66
N ARG A 177 4.52 15.85 0.82
CA ARG A 177 5.52 14.82 1.10
C ARG A 177 5.23 14.09 2.41
N SER A 178 4.90 14.84 3.47
CA SER A 178 4.51 14.27 4.76
C SER A 178 3.26 13.39 4.63
N TRP A 179 2.25 13.84 3.88
CA TRP A 179 1.03 13.08 3.63
C TRP A 179 1.28 11.79 2.83
N CYS A 180 2.12 11.85 1.80
CA CYS A 180 2.54 10.67 1.02
C CYS A 180 3.26 9.61 1.86
N ILE A 181 3.97 10.00 2.92
CA ILE A 181 4.58 9.05 3.87
C ILE A 181 3.51 8.32 4.67
N LEU A 182 2.44 9.03 5.08
CA LEU A 182 1.32 8.46 5.84
C LEU A 182 0.41 7.59 4.99
N ILE A 183 0.24 7.92 3.71
CA ILE A 183 -0.60 7.18 2.74
C ILE A 183 0.28 6.60 1.61
N PRO A 184 1.08 5.54 1.89
CA PRO A 184 2.01 4.99 0.91
C PRO A 184 1.32 4.35 -0.31
N SER A 185 0.08 3.87 -0.18
CA SER A 185 -0.71 3.35 -1.31
C SER A 185 -0.99 4.45 -2.34
N LEU A 186 -1.44 5.61 -1.88
CA LEU A 186 -1.64 6.81 -2.69
C LEU A 186 -0.34 7.23 -3.37
N ARG A 187 0.76 7.31 -2.61
CA ARG A 187 2.06 7.67 -3.19
C ARG A 187 2.49 6.71 -4.29
N LYS A 188 2.35 5.40 -4.05
CA LYS A 188 2.68 4.36 -5.05
C LYS A 188 1.82 4.50 -6.30
N PHE A 189 0.51 4.72 -6.14
CA PHE A 189 -0.41 4.92 -7.25
C PHE A 189 -0.04 6.17 -8.06
N LEU A 190 0.07 7.32 -7.39
CA LEU A 190 0.41 8.59 -8.03
C LEU A 190 1.80 8.62 -8.64
N GLY A 191 2.71 7.74 -8.23
CA GLY A 191 4.07 7.61 -8.76
C GLY A 191 4.24 6.53 -9.84
N SER A 192 3.18 5.83 -10.23
CA SER A 192 3.24 4.77 -11.24
C SER A 192 2.35 5.02 -12.46
N LEU A 193 1.72 6.20 -12.55
CA LEU A 193 0.70 6.54 -13.57
C LEU A 193 1.22 6.62 -15.01
N LEU A 194 2.53 6.74 -15.24
CA LEU A 194 3.14 6.64 -16.57
C LEU A 194 3.83 5.29 -16.84
N MET A 195 3.83 4.38 -15.87
CA MET A 195 4.29 3.01 -16.09
C MET A 195 3.25 2.23 -16.93
N PRO A 196 3.68 1.21 -17.69
CA PRO A 196 2.77 0.32 -18.40
C PRO A 196 1.72 -0.29 -17.46
N PRO A 197 0.50 -0.58 -17.98
CA PRO A 197 -0.63 -1.11 -17.20
C PRO A 197 -0.46 -2.61 -16.89
N ASP A 198 0.65 -2.99 -16.25
CA ASP A 198 0.95 -4.38 -15.93
C ASP A 198 0.37 -4.78 -14.57
N SER A 199 0.16 -6.09 -14.33
CA SER A 199 -0.40 -6.61 -13.07
C SER A 199 0.43 -6.26 -11.81
N GLY A 200 1.72 -5.93 -11.99
CA GLY A 200 2.64 -5.50 -10.93
C GLY A 200 2.72 -4.00 -10.70
N ARG A 201 1.92 -3.18 -11.40
CA ARG A 201 2.00 -1.70 -11.32
C ARG A 201 1.75 -1.16 -9.91
N PRO A 202 2.76 -0.59 -9.21
CA PRO A 202 2.63 -0.26 -7.80
C PRO A 202 1.45 0.67 -7.50
N GLY A 203 0.70 0.35 -6.44
CA GLY A 203 -0.42 1.16 -5.98
C GLY A 203 -1.75 0.85 -6.66
N PHE A 204 -1.79 -0.09 -7.60
CA PHE A 204 -3.04 -0.60 -8.19
C PHE A 204 -3.50 -1.92 -7.56
N GLN A 205 -2.62 -2.61 -6.83
CA GLN A 205 -2.93 -3.89 -6.20
C GLN A 205 -3.84 -3.70 -4.97
N VAL A 206 -5.00 -4.35 -4.99
CA VAL A 206 -5.89 -4.47 -3.83
C VAL A 206 -5.84 -5.92 -3.34
N PRO A 207 -5.58 -6.18 -2.05
CA PRO A 207 -5.62 -7.54 -1.52
C PRO A 207 -6.96 -8.22 -1.75
N ALA A 208 -6.93 -9.49 -2.17
CA ALA A 208 -8.13 -10.31 -2.21
C ALA A 208 -8.50 -10.73 -0.79
N LEU A 209 -9.68 -10.34 -0.32
CA LEU A 209 -10.16 -10.65 1.02
C LEU A 209 -10.98 -11.95 1.01
N HIS A 210 -10.57 -12.92 1.81
CA HIS A 210 -11.17 -14.24 1.94
C HIS A 210 -11.75 -14.43 3.34
N TYR A 211 -13.02 -14.78 3.40
CA TYR A 211 -13.75 -15.11 4.62
C TYR A 211 -14.86 -16.10 4.28
N LEU A 212 -15.47 -16.72 5.29
CA LEU A 212 -16.52 -17.71 5.08
C LEU A 212 -17.75 -17.06 4.41
N GLU A 213 -18.37 -17.76 3.46
CA GLU A 213 -19.49 -17.25 2.64
C GLU A 213 -20.71 -16.80 3.47
N ASN A 214 -20.85 -17.28 4.71
CA ASN A 214 -21.94 -16.93 5.61
C ASN A 214 -21.71 -15.61 6.38
N ILE A 215 -20.55 -14.97 6.23
CA ILE A 215 -20.23 -13.71 6.91
C ILE A 215 -20.64 -12.54 5.99
N SER A 216 -21.52 -11.68 6.50
CA SER A 216 -21.89 -10.44 5.80
C SER A 216 -20.70 -9.48 5.74
N PRO A 217 -20.37 -8.87 4.58
CA PRO A 217 -19.34 -7.85 4.48
C PRO A 217 -19.57 -6.65 5.40
N ASP A 218 -20.83 -6.32 5.73
CA ASP A 218 -21.18 -5.19 6.63
C ASP A 218 -20.75 -5.43 8.09
N LEU A 219 -20.47 -6.69 8.45
CA LEU A 219 -19.92 -7.02 9.76
C LEU A 219 -18.42 -6.69 9.85
N LEU A 220 -17.72 -6.68 8.71
CA LEU A 220 -16.27 -6.58 8.66
C LEU A 220 -15.81 -5.12 8.79
N LEU A 221 -14.77 -4.90 9.58
CA LEU A 221 -14.04 -3.63 9.63
C LEU A 221 -13.17 -3.47 8.37
N LEU A 222 -12.50 -4.54 7.94
CA LEU A 222 -11.63 -4.48 6.77
C LEU A 222 -12.43 -4.53 5.47
N ASN A 223 -12.48 -3.40 4.77
CA ASN A 223 -12.96 -3.30 3.39
C ASN A 223 -11.79 -3.22 2.39
N LYS A 224 -12.10 -3.21 1.08
CA LYS A 224 -11.09 -3.18 0.01
C LYS A 224 -10.22 -1.92 0.07
N GLU A 225 -10.78 -0.77 0.43
CA GLU A 225 -10.08 0.50 0.51
C GLU A 225 -9.08 0.55 1.67
N TYR A 226 -9.47 0.04 2.85
CA TYR A 226 -8.56 -0.13 3.98
C TYR A 226 -7.50 -1.19 3.70
N ALA A 227 -7.85 -2.30 3.04
CA ALA A 227 -6.90 -3.31 2.61
C ALA A 227 -5.88 -2.74 1.60
N TRP A 228 -6.31 -1.88 0.68
CA TRP A 228 -5.42 -1.17 -0.24
C TRP A 228 -4.49 -0.20 0.48
N HIS A 229 -5.00 0.56 1.46
CA HIS A 229 -4.19 1.46 2.29
C HIS A 229 -3.12 0.71 3.08
N ILE A 230 -3.51 -0.30 3.87
CA ILE A 230 -2.59 -1.17 4.61
C ILE A 230 -1.64 -1.88 3.62
N GLY A 231 -2.17 -2.31 2.47
CA GLY A 231 -1.46 -2.88 1.31
C GLY A 231 -0.28 -2.03 0.84
N GLY A 232 -0.47 -0.71 0.81
CA GLY A 232 0.57 0.27 0.53
C GLY A 232 1.74 0.22 1.53
N GLY A 233 1.51 -0.32 2.72
CA GLY A 233 2.50 -0.60 3.75
C GLY A 233 3.60 -1.58 3.34
N PHE A 234 3.25 -2.59 2.54
CA PHE A 234 4.10 -3.75 2.24
C PHE A 234 5.08 -3.55 1.08
N SER A 235 5.99 -4.52 0.92
CA SER A 235 6.73 -4.69 -0.33
C SER A 235 5.83 -5.29 -1.41
N GLN A 236 6.16 -5.11 -2.70
CA GLN A 236 5.29 -5.49 -3.82
C GLN A 236 4.91 -6.98 -3.86
N GLN A 237 5.68 -7.86 -3.22
CA GLN A 237 5.46 -9.33 -3.26
C GLN A 237 4.43 -9.83 -2.22
N GLU A 238 3.99 -8.98 -1.28
CA GLU A 238 3.25 -9.37 -0.07
C GLU A 238 1.72 -9.05 -0.13
N VAL A 239 1.19 -8.60 -1.26
CA VAL A 239 -0.14 -7.95 -1.34
C VAL A 239 -1.30 -8.88 -1.76
N GLN A 240 -1.10 -10.19 -1.91
CA GLN A 240 -2.00 -10.96 -2.78
C GLN A 240 -3.32 -11.42 -2.13
N GLU A 241 -3.30 -12.18 -1.03
CA GLU A 241 -4.52 -12.83 -0.51
C GLU A 241 -4.55 -12.77 1.01
N TRP A 242 -5.62 -12.22 1.58
CA TRP A 242 -5.78 -12.05 3.02
C TRP A 242 -6.98 -12.82 3.51
N ARG A 243 -6.80 -13.62 4.56
CA ARG A 243 -7.84 -14.48 5.12
C ARG A 243 -8.24 -14.03 6.51
N LEU A 244 -9.54 -13.93 6.78
CA LEU A 244 -10.04 -13.69 8.12
C LEU A 244 -9.73 -14.91 9.01
N LEU A 245 -8.85 -14.72 10.00
CA LEU A 245 -8.47 -15.74 10.98
C LEU A 245 -9.28 -15.63 12.26
N TYR A 246 -9.64 -14.41 12.64
CA TYR A 246 -10.40 -14.15 13.85
C TYR A 246 -11.27 -12.92 13.71
N HIS A 247 -12.46 -13.01 14.30
CA HIS A 247 -13.42 -11.92 14.46
C HIS A 247 -14.11 -12.10 15.82
N SER A 248 -14.03 -11.09 16.68
CA SER A 248 -14.53 -11.15 18.07
C SER A 248 -16.00 -11.55 18.21
N SER A 249 -16.90 -11.08 17.34
CA SER A 249 -18.33 -11.46 17.39
C SER A 249 -18.62 -12.88 16.88
N LEU A 250 -17.70 -13.49 16.12
CA LEU A 250 -17.89 -14.84 15.56
C LEU A 250 -17.20 -15.91 16.42
N HIS A 251 -16.05 -15.58 17.00
CA HIS A 251 -15.20 -16.51 17.73
C HIS A 251 -15.23 -16.30 19.26
N GLY A 252 -15.94 -15.27 19.72
CA GLY A 252 -15.99 -14.86 21.13
C GLY A 252 -14.72 -14.13 21.59
N GLN A 253 -14.76 -13.51 22.76
CA GLN A 253 -13.65 -12.74 23.34
C GLN A 253 -12.72 -13.64 24.18
N SER A 254 -12.09 -14.62 23.53
CA SER A 254 -11.13 -15.54 24.18
C SER A 254 -9.77 -15.42 23.50
N PHE A 255 -8.77 -15.00 24.26
CA PHE A 255 -7.40 -14.86 23.76
C PHE A 255 -6.77 -16.21 23.38
N ASN A 256 -7.13 -17.29 24.06
CA ASN A 256 -6.73 -18.63 23.66
C ASN A 256 -7.35 -19.03 22.31
N THR A 257 -8.60 -18.64 22.06
CA THR A 257 -9.25 -18.86 20.76
C THR A 257 -8.58 -18.03 19.67
N PHE A 258 -8.26 -16.76 19.96
CA PHE A 258 -7.49 -15.91 19.07
C PHE A 258 -6.14 -16.55 18.72
N LEU A 259 -5.32 -16.90 19.70
CA LEU A 259 -4.01 -17.52 19.43
C LEU A 259 -4.13 -18.87 18.72
N GLY A 260 -5.14 -19.68 19.05
CA GLY A 260 -5.38 -20.97 18.39
C GLY A 260 -5.73 -20.82 16.90
N ASN A 261 -6.43 -19.74 16.53
CA ASN A 261 -6.72 -19.47 15.12
C ASN A 261 -5.52 -18.86 14.38
N VAL A 262 -4.77 -17.99 15.05
CA VAL A 262 -3.74 -17.18 14.39
C VAL A 262 -2.40 -17.90 14.30
N THR A 263 -2.09 -18.85 15.20
CA THR A 263 -0.81 -19.60 15.15
C THR A 263 -0.81 -20.80 14.20
N ASN A 264 -1.96 -21.16 13.62
CA ASN A 264 -2.16 -22.42 12.88
C ASN A 264 -1.79 -22.41 11.38
N GLY A 265 -1.16 -21.37 10.84
CA GLY A 265 -0.84 -21.39 9.41
C GLY A 265 -0.10 -20.20 8.82
N ASP A 266 -0.28 -19.00 9.36
CA ASP A 266 0.16 -17.76 8.72
C ASP A 266 1.22 -17.04 9.55
N ALA A 267 2.34 -16.67 8.92
CA ALA A 267 3.45 -15.99 9.58
C ALA A 267 3.24 -14.47 9.72
N GLN A 268 2.31 -13.90 8.97
CA GLN A 268 2.12 -12.47 8.83
C GLN A 268 0.64 -12.12 9.02
N THR A 269 0.35 -11.14 9.88
CA THR A 269 -1.04 -10.84 10.26
C THR A 269 -1.29 -9.35 10.41
N VAL A 270 -2.53 -8.94 10.09
CA VAL A 270 -3.05 -7.59 10.29
C VAL A 270 -4.11 -7.67 11.38
N ILE A 271 -3.84 -7.02 12.51
CA ILE A 271 -4.83 -6.87 13.60
C ILE A 271 -5.52 -5.53 13.43
N ILE A 272 -6.85 -5.53 13.47
CA ILE A 272 -7.69 -4.33 13.38
C ILE A 272 -8.61 -4.29 14.59
N VAL A 273 -8.71 -3.11 15.19
CA VAL A 273 -9.60 -2.83 16.31
C VAL A 273 -10.48 -1.66 15.96
N LYS A 274 -11.77 -1.80 16.24
CA LYS A 274 -12.68 -0.68 16.42
C LYS A 274 -12.92 -0.50 17.91
N ASP A 275 -12.65 0.68 18.44
CA ASP A 275 -12.96 0.99 19.84
C ASP A 275 -14.41 1.50 20.02
N THR A 276 -14.85 1.61 21.27
CA THR A 276 -16.19 2.12 21.63
C THR A 276 -16.40 3.61 21.30
N GLU A 277 -15.34 4.35 20.95
CA GLU A 277 -15.44 5.73 20.45
C GLU A 277 -15.49 5.78 18.91
N GLY A 278 -15.47 4.62 18.24
CA GLY A 278 -15.58 4.47 16.79
C GLY A 278 -14.26 4.63 16.04
N PHE A 279 -13.12 4.76 16.73
CA PHE A 279 -11.81 4.82 16.07
C PHE A 279 -11.43 3.44 15.56
N VAL A 280 -10.87 3.38 14.35
CA VAL A 280 -10.44 2.13 13.71
C VAL A 280 -8.95 2.21 13.44
N PHE A 281 -8.18 1.30 14.02
CA PHE A 281 -6.72 1.30 13.98
C PHE A 281 -6.17 -0.10 14.25
N GLY A 282 -4.86 -0.27 14.14
CA GLY A 282 -4.26 -1.57 14.34
C GLY A 282 -2.77 -1.63 14.09
N GLY A 283 -2.29 -2.86 13.92
CA GLY A 283 -0.89 -3.16 13.66
C GLY A 283 -0.74 -4.33 12.71
N TYR A 284 0.25 -4.23 11.83
CA TYR A 284 0.76 -5.33 11.03
C TYR A 284 1.91 -6.01 11.77
N ALA A 285 1.76 -7.29 12.05
CA ALA A 285 2.80 -8.16 12.59
C ALA A 285 3.43 -8.97 11.46
N SER A 286 4.73 -8.76 11.23
CA SER A 286 5.50 -9.49 10.21
C SER A 286 5.96 -10.89 10.65
N HIS A 287 5.82 -11.19 11.94
CA HIS A 287 6.21 -12.45 12.55
C HIS A 287 5.02 -13.15 13.21
N PRO A 288 5.03 -14.49 13.28
CA PRO A 288 3.99 -15.24 13.99
C PRO A 288 3.84 -14.79 15.44
N TRP A 289 2.63 -14.93 15.99
CA TRP A 289 2.37 -14.65 17.39
C TRP A 289 2.92 -15.74 18.29
N GLU A 290 4.14 -15.53 18.78
CA GLU A 290 4.84 -16.45 19.68
C GLU A 290 4.84 -15.93 21.11
N ARG A 291 4.82 -16.84 22.08
CA ARG A 291 4.87 -16.49 23.49
C ARG A 291 6.29 -16.06 23.87
N HIS A 292 6.46 -14.77 24.13
CA HIS A 292 7.72 -14.16 24.57
C HIS A 292 7.50 -13.39 25.88
N SER A 293 8.57 -13.25 26.67
CA SER A 293 8.60 -12.36 27.85
C SER A 293 9.15 -10.97 27.53
N ASP A 294 9.59 -10.75 26.29
CA ASP A 294 10.17 -9.50 25.79
C ASP A 294 9.71 -9.23 24.34
N PHE A 295 10.03 -8.06 23.81
CA PHE A 295 9.71 -7.70 22.43
C PHE A 295 10.51 -8.52 21.40
N TYR A 296 9.90 -8.75 20.24
CA TYR A 296 10.49 -9.45 19.10
C TYR A 296 9.97 -8.85 17.77
N GLY A 297 10.29 -9.49 16.63
CA GLY A 297 9.84 -9.07 15.30
C GLY A 297 10.91 -8.33 14.50
N ASP A 298 10.53 -7.79 13.34
CA ASP A 298 11.44 -7.08 12.42
C ASP A 298 10.91 -5.72 11.94
N MET A 299 11.72 -5.04 11.12
CA MET A 299 11.45 -3.71 10.61
C MET A 299 10.30 -3.64 9.59
N LYS A 300 9.67 -4.77 9.24
CA LYS A 300 8.47 -4.78 8.38
C LYS A 300 7.20 -4.55 9.19
N THR A 301 7.18 -4.80 10.49
CA THR A 301 6.06 -4.49 11.38
C THR A 301 5.73 -3.00 11.33
N PHE A 302 4.46 -2.61 11.33
CA PHE A 302 4.05 -1.19 11.38
C PHE A 302 2.71 -1.01 12.08
N LEU A 303 2.45 0.20 12.57
CA LEU A 303 1.15 0.61 13.09
C LEU A 303 0.35 1.36 12.03
N PHE A 304 -0.97 1.37 12.15
CA PHE A 304 -1.82 2.16 11.26
C PHE A 304 -3.07 2.69 11.96
N LYS A 305 -3.59 3.79 11.43
CA LYS A 305 -4.96 4.29 11.64
C LYS A 305 -5.74 4.14 10.34
N LEU A 306 -7.03 3.84 10.45
CA LEU A 306 -7.99 3.74 9.34
C LEU A 306 -9.10 4.79 9.44
N TYR A 307 -9.56 5.11 10.64
CA TYR A 307 -10.60 6.11 10.88
C TYR A 307 -10.41 6.77 12.25
N PRO A 308 -10.62 8.11 12.39
CA PRO A 308 -11.11 9.06 11.38
C PRO A 308 -10.04 9.64 10.45
N GLU A 309 -8.76 9.39 10.73
CA GLU A 309 -7.61 9.88 9.97
C GLU A 309 -6.72 8.70 9.63
N ALA A 310 -6.64 8.36 8.36
CA ALA A 310 -5.88 7.21 7.92
C ALA A 310 -4.37 7.52 7.84
N SER A 311 -3.53 6.60 8.31
CA SER A 311 -2.07 6.78 8.37
C SER A 311 -1.36 5.45 8.58
N ILE A 312 -0.11 5.33 8.10
CA ILE A 312 0.81 4.23 8.40
C ILE A 312 2.06 4.76 9.10
N PHE A 313 2.50 4.08 10.17
CA PHE A 313 3.64 4.44 11.00
C PHE A 313 4.66 3.30 11.03
N ARG A 314 5.78 3.51 10.36
CA ARG A 314 6.86 2.52 10.22
C ARG A 314 7.90 2.66 11.34
N PRO A 315 8.61 1.58 11.68
CA PRO A 315 9.57 1.59 12.76
C PRO A 315 10.77 2.46 12.38
N THR A 316 11.28 3.22 13.35
CA THR A 316 12.37 4.19 13.18
C THR A 316 13.74 3.55 13.13
N GLY A 317 13.86 2.31 13.64
CA GLY A 317 15.14 1.63 13.84
C GLY A 317 15.89 2.10 15.08
N GLY A 318 15.32 3.02 15.87
CA GLY A 318 15.94 3.51 17.11
C GLY A 318 15.91 2.50 18.26
N ASN A 319 15.06 1.48 18.20
CA ASN A 319 15.01 0.36 19.13
C ASN A 319 14.43 -0.89 18.45
N ARG A 320 14.40 -2.02 19.16
CA ARG A 320 13.89 -3.33 18.66
C ARG A 320 12.56 -3.74 19.30
N ASN A 321 11.85 -2.80 19.94
CA ASN A 321 10.64 -3.08 20.69
C ASN A 321 9.42 -3.15 19.77
N LEU A 322 9.38 -4.12 18.85
CA LEU A 322 8.52 -4.05 17.67
C LEU A 322 7.17 -4.74 17.88
N GLN A 323 7.19 -6.02 18.28
CA GLN A 323 6.03 -6.88 18.51
C GLN A 323 6.10 -7.51 19.90
N TRP A 324 4.94 -7.69 20.54
CA TRP A 324 4.81 -8.22 21.89
C TRP A 324 3.69 -9.25 21.95
N CYS A 325 3.93 -10.38 22.61
CA CYS A 325 2.92 -11.40 22.85
C CYS A 325 3.26 -12.19 24.10
N ALA A 326 2.56 -11.87 25.19
CA ALA A 326 2.75 -12.51 26.47
C ALA A 326 1.45 -13.17 26.93
N VAL A 327 1.55 -14.40 27.44
CA VAL A 327 0.39 -15.19 27.89
C VAL A 327 0.79 -15.97 29.13
N ASN A 328 -0.12 -16.10 30.08
CA ASN A 328 0.08 -16.90 31.30
C ASN A 328 1.35 -16.53 32.07
N PHE A 329 1.78 -15.26 32.01
CA PHE A 329 2.79 -14.72 32.91
C PHE A 329 2.11 -14.20 34.17
N SER A 330 2.63 -14.56 35.34
CA SER A 330 2.09 -14.12 36.64
C SER A 330 2.68 -12.80 37.12
N SER A 331 3.78 -12.34 36.50
CA SER A 331 4.43 -11.08 36.87
C SER A 331 3.68 -9.89 36.27
N ASP A 332 3.33 -8.92 37.11
CA ASP A 332 2.73 -7.66 36.65
C ASP A 332 3.65 -6.89 35.70
N SER A 333 4.96 -7.11 35.74
CA SER A 333 5.91 -6.48 34.81
C SER A 333 5.76 -6.97 33.35
N ILE A 334 5.10 -8.10 33.13
CA ILE A 334 4.92 -8.73 31.82
C ILE A 334 3.41 -8.75 31.51
N PRO A 335 2.87 -7.67 30.93
CA PRO A 335 1.44 -7.58 30.67
C PRO A 335 1.01 -8.63 29.64
N ASN A 336 0.06 -9.50 30.04
CA ASN A 336 -0.50 -10.51 29.17
C ASN A 336 -1.40 -9.89 28.10
N GLY A 337 -1.13 -10.21 26.84
CA GLY A 337 -1.79 -9.65 25.68
C GLY A 337 -0.86 -9.58 24.47
N ILE A 338 -1.31 -8.86 23.44
CA ILE A 338 -0.53 -8.56 22.24
C ILE A 338 -0.30 -7.07 22.13
N GLY A 339 0.84 -6.67 21.61
CA GLY A 339 1.16 -5.26 21.45
C GLY A 339 2.31 -4.98 20.50
N PHE A 340 2.57 -3.70 20.31
CA PHE A 340 3.52 -3.18 19.36
C PHE A 340 4.15 -1.90 19.90
N GLY A 341 5.48 -1.79 19.79
CA GLY A 341 6.16 -0.52 20.05
C GLY A 341 6.25 -0.16 21.54
N GLY A 342 7.20 0.71 21.87
CA GLY A 342 7.25 1.34 23.18
C GLY A 342 7.94 0.48 24.23
N GLN A 343 7.32 0.30 25.38
CA GLN A 343 7.84 -0.46 26.52
C GLN A 343 6.68 -1.11 27.28
N PRO A 344 6.93 -2.10 28.16
CA PRO A 344 5.86 -2.75 28.91
C PRO A 344 4.99 -1.71 29.64
N HIS A 345 3.67 -1.85 29.53
CA HIS A 345 2.63 -0.92 30.01
C HIS A 345 2.56 0.47 29.34
N HIS A 346 3.41 0.74 28.36
CA HIS A 346 3.41 1.97 27.59
C HIS A 346 3.67 1.68 26.10
N PHE A 347 2.77 0.89 25.52
CA PHE A 347 2.89 0.45 24.13
C PHE A 347 2.35 1.48 23.15
N GLY A 348 2.87 1.47 21.92
CA GLY A 348 2.25 2.20 20.81
C GLY A 348 0.85 1.67 20.49
N PHE A 349 0.65 0.37 20.67
CA PHE A 349 -0.66 -0.28 20.64
C PHE A 349 -0.59 -1.56 21.48
N PHE A 350 -1.56 -1.79 22.36
CA PHE A 350 -1.67 -3.01 23.15
C PHE A 350 -3.13 -3.40 23.37
N LEU A 351 -3.41 -4.69 23.25
CA LEU A 351 -4.65 -5.35 23.61
C LEU A 351 -4.37 -6.36 24.73
N SER A 352 -5.07 -6.21 25.85
CA SER A 352 -4.98 -7.18 26.95
C SER A 352 -5.51 -8.56 26.52
N ALA A 353 -5.00 -9.60 27.18
CA ALA A 353 -5.45 -10.99 26.96
C ALA A 353 -6.92 -11.25 27.34
N ASN A 354 -7.60 -10.28 27.97
CA ASN A 354 -9.02 -10.38 28.25
C ASN A 354 -9.89 -9.74 27.15
N PHE A 355 -9.27 -9.04 26.19
CA PHE A 355 -9.95 -8.29 25.13
C PHE A 355 -11.02 -7.30 25.65
N ASP A 356 -10.92 -6.85 26.89
CA ASP A 356 -11.81 -5.85 27.48
C ASP A 356 -11.15 -4.45 27.53
N GLN A 357 -9.82 -4.43 27.50
CA GLN A 357 -9.01 -3.23 27.65
C GLN A 357 -7.83 -3.23 26.69
N GLY A 358 -7.51 -2.05 26.18
CA GLY A 358 -6.29 -1.77 25.46
C GLY A 358 -5.77 -0.37 25.74
N HIS A 359 -4.58 -0.09 25.25
CA HIS A 359 -4.00 1.24 25.32
C HIS A 359 -3.12 1.53 24.12
N SER A 360 -2.93 2.80 23.83
CA SER A 360 -2.09 3.29 22.75
C SER A 360 -1.52 4.64 23.16
N PHE A 361 -0.20 4.71 23.26
CA PHE A 361 0.52 5.94 23.57
C PHE A 361 1.32 6.43 22.37
N THR A 362 1.74 7.68 22.41
CA THR A 362 2.78 8.18 21.51
C THR A 362 4.02 7.30 21.65
N CYS A 363 4.54 6.81 20.53
CA CYS A 363 5.55 5.76 20.53
C CYS A 363 6.74 6.15 19.66
N THR A 364 7.94 6.17 20.25
CA THR A 364 9.20 6.47 19.52
C THR A 364 9.65 5.33 18.61
N THR A 365 9.19 4.09 18.86
CA THR A 365 9.49 2.95 17.98
C THR A 365 8.95 3.20 16.57
N PHE A 366 7.74 3.77 16.44
CA PHE A 366 7.09 4.01 15.14
C PHE A 366 6.91 5.50 14.80
N THR A 367 7.30 6.41 15.71
CA THR A 367 6.92 7.83 15.67
C THR A 367 5.40 8.02 15.50
N SER A 368 4.61 7.09 16.06
CA SER A 368 3.15 7.15 15.99
C SER A 368 2.60 8.04 17.11
N PRO A 369 1.52 8.80 16.86
CA PRO A 369 0.69 9.33 17.94
C PRO A 369 -0.10 8.18 18.59
N ALA A 370 -0.86 8.50 19.65
CA ALA A 370 -1.91 7.61 20.12
C ALA A 370 -2.88 7.27 18.97
N LEU A 371 -3.21 5.99 18.84
CA LEU A 371 -4.04 5.45 17.77
C LEU A 371 -5.54 5.67 18.04
N SER A 372 -5.94 5.54 19.30
CA SER A 372 -7.27 5.86 19.81
C SER A 372 -7.39 7.34 20.21
N LYS A 373 -8.61 7.80 20.45
CA LYS A 373 -8.89 9.18 20.89
C LYS A 373 -8.25 9.55 22.23
N THR A 374 -8.22 8.59 23.16
CA THR A 374 -7.48 8.72 24.42
C THR A 374 -6.49 7.56 24.55
N ASN A 375 -5.54 7.64 25.48
CA ASN A 375 -4.49 6.62 25.61
C ASN A 375 -5.01 5.23 26.03
N ARG A 376 -6.24 5.13 26.54
CA ARG A 376 -6.87 3.86 26.94
C ARG A 376 -8.16 3.71 26.17
N PHE A 377 -8.44 2.51 25.70
CA PHE A 377 -9.64 2.22 24.92
C PHE A 377 -10.25 0.89 25.33
N ARG A 378 -11.54 0.73 25.03
CA ARG A 378 -12.25 -0.54 25.10
C ARG A 378 -12.51 -1.02 23.68
N PRO A 379 -12.03 -2.21 23.28
CA PRO A 379 -12.31 -2.73 21.95
C PRO A 379 -13.80 -3.11 21.87
N GLU A 380 -14.46 -2.71 20.79
CA GLU A 380 -15.81 -3.13 20.42
C GLU A 380 -15.74 -4.31 19.45
N VAL A 381 -14.88 -4.20 18.43
CA VAL A 381 -14.65 -5.24 17.42
C VAL A 381 -13.15 -5.45 17.26
N ILE A 382 -12.73 -6.72 17.23
CA ILE A 382 -11.36 -7.14 16.94
C ILE A 382 -11.39 -8.10 15.75
N GLU A 383 -10.58 -7.80 14.75
CA GLU A 383 -10.30 -8.67 13.60
C GLU A 383 -8.82 -9.02 13.52
N CYS A 384 -8.53 -10.21 13.02
CA CYS A 384 -7.19 -10.62 12.64
C CYS A 384 -7.23 -11.27 11.26
N TRP A 385 -6.43 -10.74 10.34
CA TRP A 385 -6.32 -11.19 8.97
C TRP A 385 -4.93 -11.77 8.72
N GLY A 386 -4.84 -13.00 8.23
CA GLY A 386 -3.60 -13.65 7.82
C GLY A 386 -3.25 -13.30 6.38
N ILE A 387 -1.98 -13.01 6.11
CA ILE A 387 -1.47 -12.72 4.77
C ILE A 387 -0.88 -13.99 4.17
N GLN A 388 -1.41 -14.41 3.02
CA GLN A 388 -0.90 -15.55 2.26
C GLN A 388 -0.01 -15.05 1.11
N THR A 389 1.26 -15.47 1.12
CA THR A 389 2.20 -15.25 0.02
C THR A 389 2.16 -16.44 -0.94
N LYS A 390 1.99 -16.18 -2.24
CA LYS A 390 2.11 -17.23 -3.28
C LYS A 390 3.52 -17.82 -3.22
N GLY A 391 3.59 -19.13 -2.97
CA GLY A 391 4.82 -19.91 -2.80
C GLY A 391 4.83 -20.80 -1.54
N ALA A 392 4.15 -20.38 -0.46
CA ALA A 392 4.12 -21.17 0.79
C ALA A 392 3.19 -22.42 0.70
N LEU A 393 2.23 -22.41 -0.22
CA LEU A 393 1.32 -23.53 -0.46
C LEU A 393 1.98 -24.66 -1.25
N ASP A 394 2.91 -24.35 -2.17
CA ASP A 394 3.60 -25.37 -2.98
C ASP A 394 4.60 -26.18 -2.13
N GLU A 395 5.30 -25.55 -1.17
CA GLU A 395 6.18 -26.27 -0.24
C GLU A 395 5.39 -27.14 0.76
N LYS A 396 4.25 -26.65 1.29
CA LYS A 396 3.40 -27.43 2.20
C LYS A 396 2.71 -28.61 1.49
N ALA A 397 2.31 -28.47 0.22
CA ALA A 397 1.69 -29.55 -0.54
C ALA A 397 2.69 -30.67 -0.89
N GLU A 398 3.97 -30.35 -1.11
CA GLU A 398 5.05 -31.32 -1.31
C GLU A 398 5.42 -32.05 -0.01
N LEU A 399 5.53 -31.33 1.11
CA LEU A 399 5.89 -31.92 2.41
C LEU A 399 4.84 -32.88 2.97
N VAL A 400 3.55 -32.73 2.64
CA VAL A 400 2.45 -33.53 3.20
C VAL A 400 2.21 -34.86 2.47
N LYS A 401 2.90 -35.14 1.35
CA LYS A 401 2.68 -36.35 0.53
C LYS A 401 3.30 -37.66 1.04
N GLY A 402 3.93 -37.68 2.21
CA GLY A 402 4.46 -38.91 2.81
C GLY A 402 3.59 -39.39 3.97
N THR A 403 3.11 -40.64 3.92
CA THR A 403 2.46 -41.25 5.08
C THR A 403 3.45 -41.30 6.26
N VAL A 404 2.96 -41.19 7.50
CA VAL A 404 3.79 -41.22 8.72
C VAL A 404 4.73 -42.44 8.74
N LEU A 405 4.28 -43.57 8.18
CA LEU A 405 5.07 -44.80 8.01
C LEU A 405 6.25 -44.68 7.04
N GLU A 406 6.16 -43.84 6.01
CA GLU A 406 7.24 -43.59 5.06
C GLU A 406 8.33 -42.69 5.66
N ARG A 407 7.92 -41.66 6.41
CA ARG A 407 8.86 -40.79 7.16
C ARG A 407 9.66 -41.58 8.20
N PHE A 408 9.03 -42.51 8.92
CA PHE A 408 9.74 -43.40 9.85
C PHE A 408 10.71 -44.38 9.16
N LYS A 409 10.46 -44.77 7.91
CA LYS A 409 11.37 -45.62 7.14
C LYS A 409 12.59 -44.83 6.65
N GLU A 410 12.39 -43.58 6.23
CA GLU A 410 13.46 -42.68 5.82
C GLU A 410 14.39 -42.32 6.98
N ASP A 411 13.84 -41.99 8.15
CA ASP A 411 14.62 -41.71 9.36
C ASP A 411 15.43 -42.94 9.82
N ARG A 412 14.84 -44.14 9.75
CA ARG A 412 15.56 -45.38 10.10
C ARG A 412 16.67 -45.72 9.11
N ASN A 413 16.49 -45.38 7.84
CA ASN A 413 17.52 -45.58 6.82
C ASN A 413 18.64 -44.53 6.92
N MET A 414 18.33 -43.28 7.27
CA MET A 414 19.34 -42.27 7.61
C MET A 414 20.18 -42.66 8.82
N LEU A 415 19.56 -43.16 9.90
CA LEU A 415 20.30 -43.61 11.09
C LEU A 415 21.23 -44.81 10.81
N LYS A 416 20.90 -45.64 9.81
CA LYS A 416 21.78 -46.72 9.33
C LYS A 416 22.95 -46.20 8.48
N LEU A 417 22.75 -45.13 7.71
CA LEU A 417 23.80 -44.49 6.91
C LEU A 417 24.80 -43.70 7.76
N VAL A 418 24.36 -43.18 8.91
CA VAL A 418 25.22 -42.44 9.87
C VAL A 418 25.97 -43.38 10.83
N GLY A 419 25.81 -44.71 10.70
CA GLY A 419 26.60 -45.70 11.43
C GLY A 419 26.31 -45.80 12.93
N LEU A 420 25.16 -45.27 13.39
CA LEU A 420 24.79 -45.27 14.81
C LEU A 420 23.90 -46.46 15.23
N ALA A 421 23.53 -47.33 14.29
CA ALA A 421 22.81 -48.56 14.60
C ALA A 421 23.77 -49.75 14.60
N ASN A 422 24.58 -49.87 15.67
CA ASN A 422 25.06 -51.12 16.27
C ASN A 422 26.01 -50.80 17.44
N ALA A 423 25.44 -50.53 18.60
CA ALA A 423 26.15 -50.60 19.88
C ALA A 423 25.15 -50.97 20.98
N SER A 424 24.69 -52.22 20.97
CA SER A 424 24.04 -52.89 22.09
C SER A 424 24.12 -54.40 21.85
N ASP A 425 25.19 -55.02 22.35
CA ASP A 425 25.15 -56.38 22.91
C ASP A 425 25.48 -56.26 24.40
#